data_AF-A0A934QRD8-F1
#
_entry.id   AF-A0A934QRD8-F1
#
_cell.length_a   1.000
_cell.length_b   1.000
_cell.length_c   1.000
_cell.angle_alpha   90.00
_cell.angle_beta   90.00
_cell.angle_gamma   90.00
#
_symmetry.space_group_name_H-M   'P 1'
#
loop_
_entity.id
_entity.type
_entity.pdbx_description
1 polymer ?
#
loop_
_entity_poly.entity_id
_entity_poly.type
_entity_poly.pdbx_seq_one_letter_code
_entity_poly.pdbx_strand_id
1 'polypeptide(L)'
;MAVVADATSESLTADGTGVRLRPVWWALLGVSVALNVASMAVPALIHHPLTRDRGEIQLYLDVFVEGNLPTWWSVGLLVVAAVLYGVTAALARGPARAESWGWWCGAALLTLLSLDDHTQLHERLDRIGRQLVTFDGFPFYWLLPGAVAGLVVVAALSLLASRLRGRPRWFVIGGCALLLGSALGMELVQGLLIASGESGPLYVLTYHAEELGENVGVLLLIAAAALSLSIRRRDDGFTVGYRAG
;
A
#
# COMPACT_ATOMS: atom_id res chain seq x y z
N MET A 1 -24.17 24.63 47.66
CA MET A 1 -24.05 25.79 46.74
C MET A 1 -22.60 25.80 46.26
N ALA A 2 -22.32 25.07 45.18
CA ALA A 2 -20.98 24.95 44.61
C ALA A 2 -20.95 25.79 43.33
N VAL A 3 -20.00 26.70 43.27
CA VAL A 3 -19.85 27.73 42.25
C VAL A 3 -19.55 27.08 40.90
N VAL A 4 -20.44 27.32 39.94
CA VAL A 4 -20.19 27.13 38.51
C VAL A 4 -19.12 28.16 38.12
N ALA A 5 -17.89 27.70 37.93
CA ALA A 5 -16.86 28.49 37.28
C ALA A 5 -17.11 28.43 35.77
N ASP A 6 -17.68 29.51 35.27
CA ASP A 6 -17.80 29.84 33.85
C ASP A 6 -16.40 30.04 33.28
N ALA A 7 -15.79 28.95 32.82
CA ALA A 7 -14.54 28.98 32.06
C ALA A 7 -14.87 29.43 30.63
N THR A 8 -14.94 30.74 30.47
CA THR A 8 -15.03 31.45 29.21
C THR A 8 -14.03 30.89 28.20
N SER A 9 -14.58 30.57 27.03
CA SER A 9 -14.05 29.85 25.89
C SER A 9 -12.94 30.56 25.09
N GLU A 10 -11.90 31.11 25.73
CA GLU A 10 -10.93 31.96 25.02
C GLU A 10 -9.42 31.82 25.36
N SER A 11 -9.00 30.85 26.19
CA SER A 11 -7.58 30.75 26.60
C SER A 11 -6.85 29.42 26.33
N LEU A 12 -7.42 28.50 25.54
CA LEU A 12 -6.74 27.26 25.09
C LEU A 12 -6.43 27.26 23.58
N THR A 13 -6.25 28.44 22.99
CA THR A 13 -5.81 28.58 21.61
C THR A 13 -4.33 28.19 21.48
N ALA A 14 -4.12 27.02 20.89
CA ALA A 14 -3.08 26.81 19.87
C ALA A 14 -1.60 26.66 20.25
N ASP A 15 -1.22 26.28 21.47
CA ASP A 15 0.17 25.88 21.71
C ASP A 15 0.46 24.48 21.14
N GLY A 16 1.26 24.47 20.08
CA GLY A 16 1.89 23.28 19.51
C GLY A 16 2.25 23.42 18.02
N THR A 17 3.47 23.05 17.66
CA THR A 17 3.96 23.10 16.27
C THR A 17 3.41 21.93 15.45
N GLY A 18 2.89 22.22 14.26
CA GLY A 18 2.38 21.19 13.35
C GLY A 18 3.51 20.31 12.81
N VAL A 19 3.40 19.00 12.93
CA VAL A 19 4.39 18.06 12.40
C VAL A 19 4.22 17.92 10.88
N ARG A 20 5.30 18.08 10.14
CA ARG A 20 5.32 17.92 8.67
C ARG A 20 5.76 16.51 8.31
N LEU A 21 4.86 15.73 7.70
CA LEU A 21 5.14 14.36 7.27
C LEU A 21 5.70 14.24 5.83
N ARG A 22 5.83 15.37 5.11
CA ARG A 22 6.36 15.38 3.74
C ARG A 22 7.77 14.77 3.62
N PRO A 23 8.74 15.06 4.52
CA PRO A 23 10.06 14.44 4.44
C PRO A 23 10.02 12.92 4.61
N VAL A 24 9.15 12.42 5.50
CA VAL A 24 8.97 10.98 5.71
C VAL A 24 8.47 10.33 4.43
N TRP A 25 7.47 10.92 3.77
CA TRP A 25 6.95 10.39 2.51
C TRP A 25 8.02 10.29 1.42
N TRP A 26 8.86 11.31 1.27
CA TRP A 26 9.98 11.27 0.31
C TRP A 26 11.05 10.25 0.67
N ALA A 27 11.31 10.04 1.97
CA ALA A 27 12.23 9.00 2.40
C ALA A 27 11.68 7.62 2.06
N LEU A 28 10.40 7.35 2.33
CA LEU A 28 9.77 6.08 1.97
C LEU A 28 9.78 5.84 0.45
N LEU A 29 9.44 6.85 -0.35
CA LEU A 29 9.54 6.75 -1.81
C LEU A 29 10.98 6.49 -2.27
N GLY A 30 11.94 7.20 -1.68
CA GLY A 30 13.35 7.03 -2.00
C GLY A 30 13.85 5.61 -1.75
N VAL A 31 13.41 4.99 -0.65
CA VAL A 31 13.72 3.58 -0.35
C VAL A 31 13.03 2.64 -1.33
N SER A 32 11.75 2.83 -1.65
CA SER A 32 11.05 2.02 -2.67
C SER A 32 11.77 2.06 -4.01
N VAL A 33 12.16 3.24 -4.47
CA VAL A 33 12.90 3.41 -5.73
C VAL A 33 14.29 2.78 -5.65
N ALA A 34 15.02 2.97 -4.54
CA ALA A 34 16.35 2.42 -4.37
C ALA A 34 16.34 0.88 -4.37
N LEU A 35 15.38 0.25 -3.69
CA LEU A 35 15.21 -1.20 -3.67
C LEU A 35 14.84 -1.73 -5.05
N ASN A 36 13.91 -1.06 -5.75
CA ASN A 36 13.52 -1.46 -7.10
C ASN A 36 14.70 -1.37 -8.08
N VAL A 37 15.49 -0.29 -8.04
CA VAL A 37 16.72 -0.14 -8.86
C VAL A 37 17.78 -1.18 -8.47
N ALA A 38 17.95 -1.48 -7.18
CA ALA A 38 18.88 -2.51 -6.73
C ALA A 38 18.46 -3.91 -7.22
N SER A 39 17.16 -4.21 -7.17
CA SER A 39 16.55 -5.43 -7.69
C SER A 39 16.76 -5.57 -9.21
N MET A 40 16.58 -4.49 -9.98
CA MET A 40 16.86 -4.46 -11.43
C MET A 40 18.31 -4.77 -11.80
N ALA A 41 19.28 -4.51 -10.90
CA ALA A 41 20.67 -4.83 -11.15
C ALA A 41 20.96 -6.34 -11.07
N VAL A 42 20.11 -7.12 -10.40
CA VAL A 42 20.35 -8.56 -10.15
C VAL A 42 20.34 -9.38 -11.45
N PRO A 43 19.33 -9.28 -12.34
CA PRO A 43 19.34 -10.01 -13.61
C PRO A 43 20.52 -9.64 -14.52
N ALA A 44 20.97 -8.38 -14.48
CA ALA A 44 22.14 -7.90 -15.23
C ALA A 44 23.47 -8.46 -14.70
N LEU A 45 23.48 -8.94 -13.45
CA LEU A 45 24.66 -9.48 -12.77
C LEU A 45 24.62 -11.01 -12.67
N ILE A 46 23.72 -11.71 -13.36
CA ILE A 46 23.53 -13.17 -13.22
C ILE A 46 24.75 -14.02 -13.61
N HIS A 47 25.68 -13.47 -14.39
CA HIS A 47 26.95 -14.11 -14.75
C HIS A 47 28.15 -13.59 -13.93
N HIS A 48 27.92 -12.70 -12.96
CA HIS A 48 28.96 -12.09 -12.15
C HIS A 48 29.39 -13.02 -11.00
N PRO A 49 30.68 -13.02 -10.57
CA PRO A 49 31.14 -13.83 -9.43
C PRO A 49 30.45 -13.54 -8.08
N LEU A 50 29.71 -12.43 -7.97
CA LEU A 50 28.93 -12.07 -6.77
C LEU A 50 27.57 -12.78 -6.70
N THR A 51 27.10 -13.34 -7.80
CA THR A 51 25.82 -14.07 -7.90
C THR A 51 26.05 -15.56 -8.19
N ARG A 52 27.24 -15.93 -8.69
CA ARG A 52 27.64 -17.29 -8.99
C ARG A 52 28.37 -17.90 -7.78
N ASP A 53 27.76 -18.92 -7.16
CA ASP A 53 28.24 -19.66 -5.98
C ASP A 53 28.03 -18.98 -4.61
N ARG A 54 26.83 -19.18 -4.03
CA ARG A 54 26.24 -18.48 -2.87
C ARG A 54 25.72 -17.09 -3.22
N GLY A 55 24.82 -17.01 -4.20
CA GLY A 55 24.11 -15.79 -4.60
C GLY A 55 23.19 -15.25 -3.51
N GLU A 56 23.71 -14.96 -2.32
CA GLU A 56 22.98 -14.35 -1.20
C GLU A 56 22.34 -13.03 -1.64
N ILE A 57 23.05 -12.23 -2.45
CA ILE A 57 22.51 -10.98 -3.01
C ILE A 57 21.29 -11.26 -3.90
N GLN A 58 21.32 -12.33 -4.71
CA GLN A 58 20.17 -12.73 -5.51
C GLN A 58 19.00 -13.15 -4.59
N LEU A 59 19.24 -13.95 -3.55
CA LEU A 59 18.19 -14.31 -2.59
C LEU A 59 17.54 -13.09 -1.90
N TYR A 60 18.28 -12.00 -1.70
CA TYR A 60 17.75 -10.79 -1.05
C TYR A 60 17.11 -9.78 -2.00
N LEU A 61 17.39 -9.83 -3.30
CA LEU A 61 17.00 -8.78 -4.25
C LEU A 61 16.38 -9.31 -5.56
N ASP A 62 16.26 -10.62 -5.78
CA ASP A 62 15.66 -11.17 -7.00
C ASP A 62 14.15 -10.95 -7.00
N VAL A 63 13.66 -10.24 -8.01
CA VAL A 63 12.25 -9.87 -8.19
C VAL A 63 11.32 -11.08 -8.34
N PHE A 64 11.84 -12.23 -8.74
CA PHE A 64 11.06 -13.47 -8.87
C PHE A 64 10.96 -14.27 -7.57
N VAL A 65 11.70 -13.86 -6.53
CA VAL A 65 11.75 -14.56 -5.25
C VAL A 65 11.05 -13.74 -4.20
N GLU A 66 9.94 -14.26 -3.70
CA GLU A 66 9.27 -13.67 -2.55
C GLU A 66 9.95 -13.99 -1.22
N GLY A 67 9.69 -13.14 -0.22
CA GLY A 67 10.32 -13.25 1.11
C GLY A 67 11.73 -12.66 1.16
N ASN A 68 12.03 -11.74 0.24
CA ASN A 68 13.29 -11.03 0.12
C ASN A 68 13.18 -9.59 0.68
N LEU A 69 14.18 -8.73 0.43
CA LEU A 69 14.20 -7.36 0.95
C LEU A 69 13.13 -6.45 0.29
N PRO A 70 12.94 -6.44 -1.05
CA PRO A 70 11.80 -5.79 -1.70
C PRO A 70 10.44 -6.21 -1.12
N THR A 71 10.15 -7.50 -0.99
CA THR A 71 8.88 -7.99 -0.43
C THR A 71 8.72 -7.54 1.03
N TRP A 72 9.76 -7.65 1.87
CA TRP A 72 9.71 -7.17 3.25
C TRP A 72 9.36 -5.67 3.33
N TRP A 73 9.90 -4.87 2.41
CA TRP A 73 9.60 -3.45 2.35
C TRP A 73 8.15 -3.18 1.95
N SER A 74 7.63 -3.85 0.92
CA SER A 74 6.23 -3.73 0.48
C SER A 74 5.26 -4.14 1.59
N VAL A 75 5.48 -5.31 2.22
CA VAL A 75 4.74 -5.78 3.40
C VAL A 75 4.80 -4.74 4.54
N GLY A 76 5.98 -4.19 4.83
CA GLY A 76 6.17 -3.16 5.85
C GLY A 76 5.36 -1.89 5.57
N LEU A 77 5.33 -1.41 4.32
CA LEU A 77 4.52 -0.28 3.91
C LEU A 77 3.02 -0.56 4.08
N LEU A 78 2.56 -1.76 3.71
CA LEU A 78 1.17 -2.17 3.88
C LEU A 78 0.77 -2.23 5.37
N VAL A 79 1.62 -2.76 6.24
CA VAL A 79 1.40 -2.75 7.71
C VAL A 79 1.32 -1.32 8.23
N VAL A 80 2.23 -0.43 7.84
CA VAL A 80 2.20 0.98 8.24
C VAL A 80 0.91 1.66 7.76
N ALA A 81 0.49 1.40 6.52
CA ALA A 81 -0.76 1.91 5.99
C ALA A 81 -1.97 1.39 6.79
N ALA A 82 -2.02 0.09 7.08
CA ALA A 82 -3.09 -0.54 7.85
C ALA A 82 -3.19 0.06 9.26
N VAL A 83 -2.06 0.24 9.95
CA VAL A 83 -2.01 0.88 11.27
C VAL A 83 -2.49 2.33 11.21
N LEU A 84 -2.04 3.11 10.23
CA LEU A 84 -2.47 4.50 10.07
C LEU A 84 -3.97 4.60 9.76
N TYR A 85 -4.51 3.71 8.94
CA TYR A 85 -5.95 3.62 8.69
C TYR A 85 -6.71 3.27 9.97
N GLY A 86 -6.24 2.30 10.75
CA GLY A 86 -6.84 1.91 12.03
C GLY A 86 -6.82 3.04 13.07
N VAL A 87 -5.70 3.76 13.19
CA VAL A 87 -5.59 4.96 14.06
C VAL A 87 -6.56 6.05 13.58
N THR A 88 -6.61 6.31 12.28
CA THR A 88 -7.53 7.30 11.69
C THR A 88 -8.99 6.92 11.96
N ALA A 89 -9.32 5.65 11.81
CA ALA A 89 -10.65 5.11 12.10
C ALA A 89 -11.03 5.28 13.58
N ALA A 90 -10.12 4.95 14.49
CA ALA A 90 -10.33 5.05 15.93
C ALA A 90 -10.53 6.50 16.42
N LEU A 91 -9.91 7.46 15.73
CA LEU A 91 -10.02 8.89 16.03
C LEU A 91 -11.21 9.57 15.33
N ALA A 92 -11.68 9.04 14.19
CA ALA A 92 -12.90 9.50 13.53
C ALA A 92 -14.14 9.10 14.35
N ARG A 93 -14.63 10.00 15.20
CA ARG A 93 -15.77 9.75 16.11
C ARG A 93 -16.89 10.76 15.93
N GLY A 94 -18.05 10.47 16.54
CA GLY A 94 -19.21 11.37 16.53
C GLY A 94 -19.76 11.59 15.11
N PRO A 95 -19.88 12.85 14.64
CA PRO A 95 -20.36 13.16 13.29
C PRO A 95 -19.58 12.45 12.15
N ALA A 96 -18.31 12.11 12.38
CA ALA A 96 -17.46 11.41 11.41
C ALA A 96 -17.57 9.87 11.46
N ARG A 97 -18.58 9.30 12.13
CA ARG A 97 -18.73 7.83 12.30
C ARG A 97 -18.83 7.08 10.97
N ALA A 98 -19.43 7.69 9.94
CA ALA A 98 -19.47 7.08 8.61
C ALA A 98 -18.07 6.98 7.99
N GLU A 99 -17.22 7.99 8.14
CA GLU A 99 -15.84 7.95 7.68
C GLU A 99 -15.04 6.88 8.44
N SER A 100 -15.23 6.78 9.76
CA SER A 100 -14.61 5.75 10.62
C SER A 100 -14.76 4.34 10.08
N TRP A 101 -15.97 3.96 9.65
CA TRP A 101 -16.19 2.63 9.08
C TRP A 101 -15.40 2.41 7.79
N GLY A 102 -15.31 3.41 6.91
CA GLY A 102 -14.51 3.32 5.70
C GLY A 102 -13.02 3.14 6.00
N TRP A 103 -12.51 3.86 7.01
CA TRP A 103 -11.14 3.71 7.49
C TRP A 103 -10.87 2.32 8.09
N TRP A 104 -11.80 1.77 8.88
CA TRP A 104 -11.69 0.40 9.40
C TRP A 104 -11.69 -0.66 8.31
N CYS A 105 -12.58 -0.52 7.32
CA CYS A 105 -12.58 -1.40 6.15
C CYS A 105 -11.24 -1.32 5.41
N GLY A 106 -10.71 -0.12 5.17
CA GLY A 106 -9.40 0.06 4.56
C GLY A 106 -8.26 -0.56 5.37
N ALA A 107 -8.27 -0.43 6.70
CA ALA A 107 -7.28 -1.06 7.57
C ALA A 107 -7.30 -2.59 7.45
N ALA A 108 -8.50 -3.20 7.44
CA ALA A 108 -8.66 -4.63 7.27
C ALA A 108 -8.17 -5.10 5.90
N LEU A 109 -8.52 -4.38 4.82
CA LEU A 109 -8.07 -4.71 3.46
C LEU A 109 -6.56 -4.62 3.32
N LEU A 110 -5.93 -3.54 3.82
CA LEU A 110 -4.47 -3.39 3.80
C LEU A 110 -3.75 -4.47 4.62
N THR A 111 -4.36 -4.92 5.72
CA THR A 111 -3.83 -6.06 6.50
C THR A 111 -3.92 -7.36 5.70
N LEU A 112 -5.02 -7.59 5.00
CA LEU A 112 -5.18 -8.78 4.15
C LEU A 112 -4.21 -8.77 2.97
N LEU A 113 -3.99 -7.63 2.33
CA LEU A 113 -2.98 -7.47 1.28
C LEU A 113 -1.57 -7.70 1.83
N SER A 114 -1.25 -7.17 3.03
CA SER A 114 0.03 -7.46 3.68
C SER A 114 0.23 -8.94 3.99
N LEU A 115 -0.83 -9.65 4.36
CA LEU A 115 -0.78 -11.08 4.63
C LEU A 115 -0.58 -11.86 3.33
N ASP A 116 -1.31 -11.48 2.29
CA ASP A 116 -1.22 -12.06 0.96
C ASP A 116 0.19 -11.96 0.39
N ASP A 117 0.74 -10.74 0.35
CA ASP A 117 2.09 -10.41 -0.16
C ASP A 117 3.22 -11.15 0.58
N HIS A 118 2.99 -11.54 1.84
CA HIS A 118 3.97 -12.34 2.58
C HIS A 118 3.79 -13.86 2.40
N THR A 119 2.59 -14.33 2.05
CA THR A 119 2.23 -15.75 2.12
C THR A 119 1.84 -16.38 0.79
N GLN A 120 1.83 -15.60 -0.30
CA GLN A 120 1.43 -16.03 -1.65
C GLN A 120 0.01 -16.60 -1.65
N LEU A 121 -0.91 -15.95 -0.94
CA LEU A 121 -2.25 -16.49 -0.83
C LEU A 121 -2.94 -16.47 -2.20
N HIS A 122 -2.76 -15.41 -2.98
CA HIS A 122 -3.34 -15.25 -4.31
C HIS A 122 -2.79 -16.29 -5.28
N GLU A 123 -1.49 -16.62 -5.25
CA GLU A 123 -0.92 -17.67 -6.11
C GLU A 123 -1.63 -19.02 -5.89
N ARG A 124 -2.01 -19.34 -4.65
CA ARG A 124 -2.75 -20.58 -4.34
C ARG A 124 -4.14 -20.60 -4.97
N LEU A 125 -4.71 -19.43 -5.28
CA LEU A 125 -6.00 -19.31 -5.96
C LEU A 125 -5.92 -19.64 -7.45
N ASP A 126 -4.73 -19.83 -8.04
CA ASP A 126 -4.57 -20.37 -9.39
C ASP A 126 -5.34 -21.66 -9.58
N ARG A 127 -5.36 -22.52 -8.56
CA ARG A 127 -6.11 -23.79 -8.60
C ARG A 127 -7.60 -23.56 -8.85
N ILE A 128 -8.16 -22.50 -8.27
CA ILE A 128 -9.57 -22.14 -8.43
C ILE A 128 -9.78 -21.54 -9.83
N GLY A 129 -8.93 -20.62 -10.26
CA GLY A 129 -9.04 -20.01 -11.58
C GLY A 129 -8.95 -21.04 -12.71
N ARG A 130 -8.02 -22.00 -12.62
CA ARG A 130 -7.84 -23.10 -13.59
C ARG A 130 -9.05 -24.02 -13.72
N GLN A 131 -9.90 -24.11 -12.69
CA GLN A 131 -11.14 -24.88 -12.75
C GLN A 131 -12.26 -24.16 -13.52
N LEU A 132 -12.15 -22.84 -13.65
CA LEU A 132 -13.17 -21.99 -14.28
C LEU A 132 -12.84 -21.70 -15.74
N VAL A 133 -11.56 -21.48 -16.05
CA VAL A 133 -11.09 -21.16 -17.39
C VAL A 133 -9.65 -21.65 -17.60
N THR A 134 -9.32 -22.03 -18.83
CA THR A 134 -7.97 -22.42 -19.24
C THR A 134 -7.58 -21.70 -20.52
N PHE A 135 -6.40 -21.09 -20.53
CA PHE A 135 -5.82 -20.44 -21.71
C PHE A 135 -4.43 -21.02 -21.97
N ASP A 136 -4.16 -21.40 -23.21
CA ASP A 136 -2.87 -21.98 -23.57
C ASP A 136 -1.72 -21.00 -23.26
N GLY A 137 -0.73 -21.47 -22.50
CA GLY A 137 0.46 -20.69 -22.17
C GLY A 137 0.29 -19.60 -21.10
N PHE A 138 -0.93 -19.31 -20.62
CA PHE A 138 -1.15 -18.29 -19.59
C PHE A 138 -1.00 -18.89 -18.18
N PRO A 139 -0.16 -18.33 -17.27
CA PRO A 139 0.08 -18.93 -15.96
C PRO A 139 -0.78 -18.37 -14.81
N PHE A 140 -1.25 -17.11 -14.86
CA PHE A 140 -1.82 -16.38 -13.71
C PHE A 140 -3.34 -16.50 -13.58
N TYR A 141 -3.83 -17.70 -13.24
CA TYR A 141 -5.27 -17.96 -13.18
C TYR A 141 -5.96 -17.32 -11.98
N TRP A 142 -5.21 -16.96 -10.94
CA TRP A 142 -5.73 -16.27 -9.77
C TRP A 142 -6.29 -14.89 -10.11
N LEU A 143 -5.93 -14.27 -11.25
CA LEU A 143 -6.47 -12.98 -11.68
C LEU A 143 -8.01 -12.95 -11.71
N LEU A 144 -8.67 -14.10 -11.93
CA LEU A 144 -10.13 -14.16 -11.89
C LEU A 144 -10.70 -13.96 -10.46
N PRO A 145 -10.37 -14.79 -9.46
CA PRO A 145 -10.76 -14.49 -8.07
C PRO A 145 -10.16 -13.17 -7.55
N GLY A 146 -8.95 -12.82 -7.98
CA GLY A 146 -8.28 -11.56 -7.69
C GLY A 146 -9.05 -10.34 -8.16
N ALA A 147 -9.60 -10.36 -9.38
CA ALA A 147 -10.45 -9.29 -9.90
C ALA A 147 -11.73 -9.12 -9.08
N VAL A 148 -12.34 -10.21 -8.61
CA VAL A 148 -13.51 -10.15 -7.72
C VAL A 148 -13.14 -9.50 -6.38
N ALA A 149 -12.03 -9.92 -5.77
CA ALA A 149 -11.52 -9.30 -4.55
C ALA A 149 -11.16 -7.81 -4.77
N GLY A 150 -10.52 -7.49 -5.88
CA GLY A 150 -10.19 -6.13 -6.30
C GLY A 150 -11.42 -5.24 -6.43
N LEU A 151 -12.53 -5.74 -7.00
CA LEU A 151 -13.80 -5.00 -7.05
C LEU A 151 -14.34 -4.67 -5.66
N VAL A 152 -14.21 -5.59 -4.69
CA VAL A 152 -14.59 -5.33 -3.29
C VAL A 152 -13.72 -4.22 -2.69
N VAL A 153 -12.40 -4.25 -2.94
CA VAL A 153 -11.47 -3.21 -2.49
C VAL A 153 -11.82 -1.85 -3.13
N VAL A 154 -12.02 -1.80 -4.45
CA VAL A 154 -12.43 -0.59 -5.17
C VAL A 154 -13.73 -0.04 -4.62
N ALA A 155 -14.74 -0.88 -4.37
CA ALA A 155 -16.02 -0.44 -3.83
C ALA A 155 -15.86 0.14 -2.42
N ALA A 156 -15.11 -0.54 -1.54
CA ALA A 156 -14.87 -0.08 -0.18
C ALA A 156 -14.10 1.25 -0.13
N LEU A 157 -13.01 1.36 -0.91
CA LEU A 157 -12.20 2.58 -0.96
C LEU A 157 -12.88 3.72 -1.71
N SER A 158 -13.73 3.43 -2.70
CA SER A 158 -14.57 4.45 -3.36
C SER A 158 -15.63 5.00 -2.41
N LEU A 159 -16.23 4.13 -1.59
CA LEU A 159 -17.16 4.55 -0.55
C LEU A 159 -16.47 5.46 0.47
N LEU A 160 -15.27 5.10 0.93
CA LEU A 160 -14.45 5.96 1.78
C LEU A 160 -14.14 7.29 1.08
N ALA A 161 -13.62 7.25 -0.15
CA ALA A 161 -13.27 8.44 -0.92
C ALA A 161 -14.46 9.39 -1.14
N SER A 162 -15.68 8.86 -1.30
CA SER A 162 -16.91 9.67 -1.43
C SER A 162 -17.24 10.48 -0.17
N ARG A 163 -16.77 10.02 1.00
CA ARG A 163 -16.98 10.66 2.30
C ARG A 163 -15.86 11.64 2.66
N LEU A 164 -14.72 11.54 1.99
CA LEU A 164 -13.59 12.44 2.18
C LEU A 164 -13.69 13.68 1.28
N ARG A 165 -13.11 14.78 1.75
CA ARG A 165 -13.02 16.05 1.01
C ARG A 165 -11.56 16.47 0.84
N GLY A 166 -11.32 17.28 -0.20
CA GLY A 166 -10.00 17.82 -0.49
C GLY A 166 -8.98 16.77 -0.92
N ARG A 167 -7.74 16.92 -0.45
CA ARG A 167 -6.60 16.08 -0.87
C ARG A 167 -6.75 14.60 -0.49
N PRO A 168 -7.09 14.21 0.75
CA PRO A 168 -7.17 12.79 1.15
C PRO A 168 -7.98 11.92 0.18
N ARG A 169 -9.11 12.44 -0.33
CA ARG A 169 -9.94 11.75 -1.34
C ARG A 169 -9.14 11.31 -2.57
N TRP A 170 -8.36 12.22 -3.16
CA TRP A 170 -7.59 11.93 -4.36
C TRP A 170 -6.41 11.01 -4.10
N PHE A 171 -5.83 11.06 -2.90
CA PHE A 171 -4.82 10.12 -2.48
C PHE A 171 -5.38 8.70 -2.28
N VAL A 172 -6.62 8.54 -1.77
CA VAL A 172 -7.30 7.24 -1.72
C VAL A 172 -7.56 6.70 -3.13
N ILE A 173 -8.13 7.53 -4.02
CA ILE A 173 -8.45 7.12 -5.39
C ILE A 173 -7.18 6.75 -6.17
N GLY A 174 -6.18 7.63 -6.18
CA GLY A 174 -4.91 7.40 -6.88
C GLY A 174 -4.12 6.23 -6.29
N GLY A 175 -4.09 6.11 -4.96
CA GLY A 175 -3.44 5.00 -4.29
C GLY A 175 -4.08 3.65 -4.60
N CYS A 176 -5.41 3.58 -4.54
CA CYS A 176 -6.17 2.38 -4.92
C CYS A 176 -5.97 2.01 -6.39
N ALA A 177 -6.06 3.00 -7.29
CA ALA A 177 -5.90 2.78 -8.72
C ALA A 177 -4.51 2.30 -9.08
N LEU A 178 -3.46 2.86 -8.47
CA LEU A 178 -2.09 2.44 -8.74
C LEU A 178 -1.78 1.09 -8.11
N LEU A 179 -2.21 0.83 -6.87
CA LEU A 179 -2.03 -0.46 -6.20
C LEU A 179 -2.69 -1.60 -6.98
N LEU A 180 -4.00 -1.52 -7.22
CA LEU A 180 -4.72 -2.61 -7.90
C LEU A 180 -4.44 -2.65 -9.41
N GLY A 181 -4.20 -1.49 -10.02
CA GLY A 181 -3.84 -1.39 -11.43
C GLY A 181 -2.47 -2.00 -11.72
N SER A 182 -1.51 -1.83 -10.81
CA SER A 182 -0.24 -2.54 -10.87
C SER A 182 -0.44 -4.03 -10.62
N ALA A 183 -0.98 -4.42 -9.46
CA ALA A 183 -1.16 -5.83 -9.07
C ALA A 183 -1.87 -6.68 -10.14
N LEU A 184 -3.04 -6.24 -10.62
CA LEU A 184 -3.83 -7.02 -11.57
C LEU A 184 -3.41 -6.76 -13.03
N GLY A 185 -3.03 -5.52 -13.33
CA GLY A 185 -2.74 -5.10 -14.70
C GLY A 185 -1.38 -5.59 -15.18
N MET A 186 -0.35 -5.50 -14.33
CA MET A 186 1.00 -5.91 -14.70
C MET A 186 1.10 -7.43 -14.74
N GLU A 187 0.48 -8.16 -13.81
CA GLU A 187 0.35 -9.61 -13.90
C GLU A 187 -0.36 -10.08 -15.18
N LEU A 188 -1.42 -9.41 -15.60
CA LEU A 188 -2.06 -9.70 -16.89
C LEU A 188 -1.06 -9.52 -18.04
N VAL A 189 -0.31 -8.40 -18.05
CA VAL A 189 0.72 -8.14 -19.06
C VAL A 189 1.79 -9.22 -19.03
N GLN A 190 2.32 -9.56 -17.86
CA GLN A 190 3.31 -10.61 -17.65
C GLN A 190 2.82 -11.96 -18.19
N GLY A 191 1.57 -12.32 -17.92
CA GLY A 191 0.97 -13.57 -18.41
C GLY A 191 0.84 -13.60 -19.93
N LEU A 192 0.51 -12.46 -20.55
CA LEU A 192 0.48 -12.33 -22.01
C LEU A 192 1.89 -12.37 -22.64
N LEU A 193 2.91 -11.84 -21.96
CA LEU A 193 4.29 -11.95 -22.39
C LEU A 193 4.76 -13.41 -22.36
N ILE A 194 4.52 -14.13 -21.25
CA ILE A 194 4.84 -15.56 -21.14
C ILE A 194 4.11 -16.36 -22.22
N ALA A 195 2.82 -16.11 -22.43
CA ALA A 195 2.03 -16.82 -23.45
C ALA A 195 2.54 -16.56 -24.88
N SER A 196 3.20 -15.41 -25.13
CA SER A 196 3.84 -15.11 -26.41
C SER A 196 5.30 -15.59 -26.52
N GLY A 197 5.84 -16.20 -25.47
CA GLY A 197 7.22 -16.71 -25.39
C GLY A 197 8.24 -15.66 -24.95
N GLU A 198 7.82 -14.46 -24.55
CA GLU A 198 8.69 -13.40 -24.04
C GLU A 198 8.95 -13.61 -22.54
N SER A 199 10.22 -13.85 -22.20
CA SER A 199 10.71 -14.04 -20.82
C SER A 199 12.01 -13.28 -20.56
N GLY A 200 12.35 -12.32 -21.43
CA GLY A 200 13.56 -11.53 -21.39
C GLY A 200 13.43 -10.21 -20.59
N PRO A 201 14.23 -9.19 -20.92
CA PRO A 201 14.28 -7.94 -20.15
C PRO A 201 12.94 -7.19 -20.06
N LEU A 202 12.07 -7.31 -21.07
CA LEU A 202 10.75 -6.68 -21.04
C LEU A 202 9.86 -7.29 -19.95
N TYR A 203 9.89 -8.62 -19.83
CA TYR A 203 9.18 -9.36 -18.79
C TYR A 203 9.69 -9.00 -17.38
N VAL A 204 11.01 -8.95 -17.20
CA VAL A 204 11.62 -8.48 -15.94
C VAL A 204 11.20 -7.04 -15.60
N LEU A 205 11.20 -6.14 -16.59
CA LEU A 205 10.80 -4.75 -16.39
C LEU A 205 9.34 -4.63 -15.92
N THR A 206 8.45 -5.52 -16.40
CA THR A 206 7.06 -5.52 -15.97
C THR A 206 6.88 -5.87 -14.49
N TYR A 207 7.68 -6.79 -13.94
CA TYR A 207 7.70 -7.07 -12.49
C TYR A 207 8.16 -5.86 -11.67
N HIS A 208 9.22 -5.19 -12.08
CA HIS A 208 9.68 -4.01 -11.34
C HIS A 208 8.70 -2.84 -11.42
N ALA A 209 8.04 -2.67 -12.57
CA ALA A 209 6.99 -1.67 -12.73
C ALA A 209 5.75 -1.98 -11.87
N GLU A 210 5.43 -3.26 -11.71
CA GLU A 210 4.41 -3.74 -10.77
C GLU A 210 4.77 -3.35 -9.33
N GLU A 211 5.88 -3.88 -8.80
CA GLU A 211 6.32 -3.64 -7.41
C GLU A 211 6.42 -2.14 -7.07
N LEU A 212 6.97 -1.34 -7.98
CA LEU A 212 7.12 0.09 -7.75
C LEU A 212 5.76 0.79 -7.76
N GLY A 213 4.88 0.44 -8.69
CA GLY A 213 3.54 1.01 -8.77
C GLY A 213 2.71 0.67 -7.54
N GLU A 214 2.74 -0.59 -7.07
CA GLU A 214 2.10 -1.00 -5.84
C GLU A 214 2.59 -0.20 -4.64
N ASN A 215 3.91 -0.11 -4.48
CA ASN A 215 4.53 0.66 -3.41
C ASN A 215 4.13 2.14 -3.44
N VAL A 216 4.16 2.77 -4.61
CA VAL A 216 3.69 4.17 -4.75
C VAL A 216 2.20 4.26 -4.42
N GLY A 217 1.40 3.27 -4.80
CA GLY A 217 -0.02 3.17 -4.45
C GLY A 217 -0.23 3.17 -2.94
N VAL A 218 0.49 2.32 -2.22
CA VAL A 218 0.47 2.25 -0.75
C VAL A 218 0.94 3.56 -0.12
N LEU A 219 2.00 4.20 -0.66
CA LEU A 219 2.47 5.50 -0.19
C LEU A 219 1.43 6.61 -0.35
N LEU A 220 0.62 6.58 -1.42
CA LEU A 220 -0.51 7.50 -1.57
C LEU A 220 -1.60 7.21 -0.53
N LEU A 221 -1.91 5.94 -0.25
CA LEU A 221 -2.86 5.56 0.81
C LEU A 221 -2.37 6.04 2.19
N ILE A 222 -1.09 5.85 2.51
CA ILE A 222 -0.44 6.39 3.73
C ILE A 222 -0.61 7.91 3.80
N ALA A 223 -0.36 8.62 2.70
CA ALA A 223 -0.54 10.07 2.64
C ALA A 223 -2.00 10.49 2.86
N ALA A 224 -2.97 9.71 2.37
CA ALA A 224 -4.39 9.97 2.63
C ALA A 224 -4.71 9.94 4.13
N ALA A 225 -4.33 8.86 4.82
CA ALA A 225 -4.54 8.72 6.27
C ALA A 225 -3.80 9.82 7.05
N ALA A 226 -2.54 10.08 6.70
CA ALA A 226 -1.73 11.11 7.33
C ALA A 226 -2.33 12.53 7.19
N LEU A 227 -2.89 12.86 6.02
CA LEU A 227 -3.55 14.15 5.78
C LEU A 227 -4.88 14.29 6.53
N SER A 228 -5.56 13.17 6.80
CA SER A 228 -6.77 13.09 7.64
C SER A 228 -6.48 13.13 9.15
N LEU A 229 -5.21 13.20 9.55
CA LEU A 229 -4.79 13.38 10.93
C LEU A 229 -4.24 14.80 11.18
N SER A 230 -4.46 15.30 12.39
CA SER A 230 -3.81 16.47 12.96
C SER A 230 -2.79 16.01 14.00
N ILE A 231 -1.51 16.24 13.73
CA ILE A 231 -0.43 15.95 14.66
C ILE A 231 0.21 17.27 15.09
N ARG A 232 0.11 17.59 16.38
CA ARG A 232 0.74 18.77 16.98
C ARG A 232 1.73 18.33 18.05
N ARG A 233 2.93 18.88 18.01
CA ARG A 233 3.96 18.70 19.05
C ARG A 233 3.80 19.76 20.12
N ARG A 234 3.78 19.35 21.38
CA ARG A 234 3.80 20.18 22.59
C ARG A 234 5.07 19.89 23.39
N ASP A 235 5.32 20.69 24.42
CA ASP A 235 6.50 20.55 25.27
C ASP A 235 6.51 19.22 26.06
N ASP A 236 5.33 18.67 26.34
CA ASP A 236 5.09 17.44 27.08
C ASP A 236 4.73 16.22 26.22
N GLY A 237 4.64 16.37 24.88
CA GLY A 237 4.40 15.24 23.98
C GLY A 237 3.75 15.57 22.63
N PHE A 238 2.91 14.66 22.14
CA PHE A 238 2.18 14.81 20.88
C PHE A 238 0.68 14.67 21.09
N THR A 239 -0.10 15.55 20.44
CA THR A 239 -1.54 15.36 20.30
C THR A 239 -1.89 14.95 18.89
N VAL A 240 -2.66 13.87 18.77
CA VAL A 240 -3.17 13.35 17.50
C VAL A 240 -4.70 13.44 17.51
N GLY A 241 -5.29 14.04 16.48
CA GLY A 241 -6.74 14.15 16.34
C GLY A 241 -7.20 13.98 14.89
N TYR A 242 -8.43 13.55 14.67
CA TYR A 242 -9.01 13.42 13.35
C TYR A 242 -9.36 14.78 12.73
N ARG A 243 -9.01 14.99 11.46
CA ARG A 243 -9.46 16.14 10.67
C ARG A 243 -10.60 15.69 9.77
N ALA A 244 -11.82 16.00 10.18
CA ALA A 244 -12.98 15.86 9.31
C ALA A 244 -12.80 16.77 8.08
N GLY A 245 -13.16 16.26 6.90
CA GLY A 245 -13.07 16.96 5.62
C GLY A 245 -14.22 17.95 5.39
#